data_AF-A0A9D8XAE3-F1
#
_entry.id   AF-A0A9D8XAE3-F1
#
_cell.length_a   1.000
_cell.length_b   1.000
_cell.length_c   1.000
_cell.angle_alpha   90.00
_cell.angle_beta   90.00
_cell.angle_gamma   90.00
#
_symmetry.space_group_name_H-M   'P 1'
#
loop_
_entity.id
_entity.type
_entity.pdbx_description
1 polymer ?
#
loop_
_entity_poly.entity_id
_entity_poly.type
_entity_poly.pdbx_seq_one_letter_code
_entity_poly.pdbx_strand_id
1 'polypeptide(L)'
;ASRDNMGLFRMDFVGDIAVPLFASQENPLLFEPRFAINYWTGPQSAVYDMAAHTFDASLGLRWLPKLQFASMATPLSFDLFFSVGIYSDFKKVRGDSFRFPSWGYLSLDVTQSIKAKIGVWYLDRARNKILPSGGVIWTPNDQWEFQLLFPNPRITYRPAGGSLRDMTVFLRGEYGGGSWTVSHLEGGAEPTDYNDYRILLGMDWKGRAKGQGFFELGISFARELYIADSRKSYDLDPGFILQTGFHF
;
A
#
# COMPACT_ATOMS: atom_id res chain seq x y z
N ALA A 1 19.53 25.77 -5.01
CA ALA A 1 18.10 25.59 -5.32
C ALA A 1 17.38 25.36 -4.01
N SER A 2 16.36 26.16 -3.69
CA SER A 2 15.49 25.94 -2.53
C SER A 2 14.97 24.52 -2.60
N ARG A 3 15.24 23.71 -1.58
CA ARG A 3 14.79 22.32 -1.52
C ARG A 3 13.42 22.32 -0.85
N ASP A 4 12.40 21.89 -1.59
CA ASP A 4 11.00 22.03 -1.16
C ASP A 4 10.61 20.88 -0.21
N ASN A 5 10.28 21.24 1.04
CA ASN A 5 9.75 20.32 2.05
C ASN A 5 8.29 19.95 1.72
N MET A 6 8.09 18.98 0.83
CA MET A 6 6.77 18.47 0.49
C MET A 6 6.29 17.48 1.57
N GLY A 7 5.37 17.86 2.45
CA GLY A 7 4.61 16.92 3.28
C GLY A 7 3.49 16.19 2.51
N LEU A 8 3.13 14.98 2.97
CA LEU A 8 2.00 14.19 2.47
C LEU A 8 1.05 13.85 3.61
N PHE A 9 -0.22 14.23 3.47
CA PHE A 9 -1.30 13.71 4.32
C PHE A 9 -2.22 12.81 3.50
N ARG A 10 -2.52 11.60 3.98
CA ARG A 10 -3.33 10.62 3.28
C ARG A 10 -4.51 10.17 4.14
N MET A 11 -5.68 10.07 3.52
CA MET A 11 -6.86 9.46 4.11
C MET A 11 -7.32 8.27 3.27
N ASP A 12 -7.46 7.09 3.90
CA ASP A 12 -7.88 5.85 3.24
C ASP A 12 -9.24 5.36 3.76
N PHE A 13 -10.05 4.87 2.82
CA PHE A 13 -11.31 4.17 3.08
C PHE A 13 -11.22 2.82 2.36
N VAL A 14 -11.27 1.74 3.13
CA VAL A 14 -11.09 0.38 2.62
C VAL A 14 -12.27 -0.47 3.08
N GLY A 15 -12.91 -1.17 2.16
CA GLY A 15 -13.90 -2.20 2.50
C GLY A 15 -13.31 -3.58 2.25
N ASP A 16 -13.68 -4.56 3.06
CA ASP A 16 -13.26 -5.96 2.89
C ASP A 16 -14.49 -6.87 2.82
N ILE A 17 -14.91 -7.23 1.60
CA ILE A 17 -16.14 -8.00 1.36
C ILE A 17 -15.77 -9.42 0.92
N ALA A 18 -15.95 -10.39 1.82
CA ALA A 18 -15.73 -11.80 1.52
C ALA A 18 -16.94 -12.44 0.82
N VAL A 19 -16.71 -13.02 -0.36
CA VAL A 19 -17.70 -13.77 -1.14
C VAL A 19 -17.24 -15.22 -1.28
N PRO A 20 -18.01 -16.22 -0.82
CA PRO A 20 -17.65 -17.62 -1.00
C PRO A 20 -17.54 -18.01 -2.47
N LEU A 21 -16.43 -18.65 -2.86
CA LEU A 21 -16.26 -19.26 -4.17
C LEU A 21 -16.77 -20.71 -4.13
N PHE A 22 -17.60 -21.09 -5.10
CA PHE A 22 -18.12 -22.46 -5.25
C PHE A 22 -18.74 -23.06 -3.98
N ALA A 23 -19.42 -22.24 -3.17
CA ALA A 23 -19.99 -22.62 -1.86
C ALA A 23 -18.96 -23.15 -0.83
N SER A 24 -17.65 -23.05 -1.10
CA SER A 24 -16.60 -23.30 -0.11
C SER A 24 -16.31 -22.04 0.68
N GLN A 25 -16.34 -22.15 2.01
CA GLN A 25 -15.96 -21.06 2.92
C GLN A 25 -14.45 -21.01 3.18
N GLU A 26 -13.69 -21.99 2.72
CA GLU A 26 -12.27 -22.11 3.06
C GLU A 26 -11.39 -21.17 2.25
N ASN A 27 -11.79 -20.83 1.03
CA ASN A 27 -11.05 -19.94 0.13
C ASN A 27 -12.00 -18.90 -0.49
N PRO A 28 -12.56 -17.97 0.31
CA PRO A 28 -13.41 -16.93 -0.23
C PRO A 28 -12.61 -16.01 -1.17
N LEU A 29 -13.33 -15.44 -2.12
CA LEU A 29 -12.85 -14.32 -2.91
C LEU A 29 -13.12 -13.05 -2.11
N LEU A 30 -12.10 -12.21 -1.93
CA LEU A 30 -12.26 -10.94 -1.23
C LEU A 30 -12.37 -9.83 -2.26
N PHE A 31 -13.40 -9.02 -2.13
CA PHE A 31 -13.55 -7.77 -2.86
C PHE A 31 -13.10 -6.63 -1.95
N GLU A 32 -12.15 -5.85 -2.42
CA GLU A 32 -11.48 -4.82 -1.64
C GLU A 32 -11.71 -3.44 -2.30
N PRO A 33 -12.90 -2.82 -2.19
CA PRO A 33 -13.09 -1.45 -2.63
C PRO A 33 -12.22 -0.51 -1.80
N ARG A 34 -11.50 0.39 -2.48
CA ARG A 34 -10.64 1.39 -1.85
C ARG A 34 -10.90 2.76 -2.44
N PHE A 35 -10.98 3.74 -1.55
CA PHE A 35 -10.90 5.15 -1.89
C PHE A 35 -9.83 5.82 -1.04
N ALA A 36 -8.96 6.62 -1.65
CA ALA A 36 -7.99 7.41 -0.89
C ALA A 36 -7.89 8.83 -1.43
N ILE A 37 -7.57 9.74 -0.52
CA ILE A 37 -7.29 11.15 -0.82
C ILE A 37 -5.87 11.44 -0.35
N ASN A 38 -5.04 11.94 -1.26
CA ASN A 38 -3.68 12.37 -0.97
C ASN A 38 -3.64 13.90 -1.03
N TYR A 39 -3.21 14.53 0.07
CA TYR A 39 -3.01 15.96 0.20
C TYR A 39 -1.53 16.27 0.10
N TRP A 40 -1.15 16.96 -0.96
CA TRP A 40 0.21 17.32 -1.30
C TRP A 40 0.44 18.80 -1.01
N THR A 41 1.56 19.11 -0.36
CA THR A 41 1.94 20.50 -0.04
C THR A 41 2.81 21.15 -1.12
N GLY A 42 3.20 20.42 -2.16
CA GLY A 42 4.06 20.89 -3.26
C GLY A 42 4.63 19.71 -4.04
N PRO A 43 5.66 19.89 -4.89
CA PRO A 43 6.21 21.18 -5.31
C PRO A 43 5.18 21.98 -6.13
N GLN A 44 5.31 23.31 -6.15
CA GLN A 44 4.44 24.23 -6.91
C GLN A 44 5.25 25.06 -7.91
N SER A 45 6.31 24.47 -8.48
CA SER A 45 7.11 25.14 -9.51
C SER A 45 6.49 24.94 -10.89
N ALA A 46 6.70 25.86 -11.83
CA ALA A 46 6.20 25.71 -13.20
C ALA A 46 6.74 24.45 -13.91
N VAL A 47 7.92 23.96 -13.50
CA VAL A 47 8.61 22.84 -14.16
C VAL A 47 8.32 21.50 -13.49
N TYR A 48 8.10 21.52 -12.18
CA TYR A 48 7.82 20.37 -11.32
C TYR A 48 6.70 20.77 -10.38
N ASP A 49 5.49 20.32 -10.70
CA ASP A 49 4.30 20.51 -9.90
C ASP A 49 3.60 19.19 -9.63
N MET A 50 2.94 19.15 -8.47
CA MET A 50 1.99 18.11 -8.10
C MET A 50 0.65 18.78 -7.81
N ALA A 51 -0.45 18.16 -8.26
CA ALA A 51 -1.77 18.61 -7.88
C ALA A 51 -1.90 18.61 -6.34
N ALA A 52 -2.48 19.65 -5.74
CA ALA A 52 -2.63 19.74 -4.30
C ALA A 52 -3.40 18.54 -3.70
N HIS A 53 -4.29 17.94 -4.49
CA HIS A 53 -5.01 16.73 -4.13
C HIS A 53 -4.99 15.74 -5.28
N THR A 54 -4.72 14.47 -4.97
CA THR A 54 -4.94 13.36 -5.89
C THR A 54 -5.75 12.27 -5.23
N PHE A 55 -6.46 11.50 -6.04
CA PHE A 55 -7.41 10.51 -5.57
C PHE A 55 -7.07 9.13 -6.10
N ASP A 56 -7.31 8.13 -5.27
CA ASP A 56 -7.22 6.72 -5.62
C ASP A 56 -8.66 6.17 -5.52
N ALA A 57 -9.22 5.64 -6.60
CA ALA A 57 -10.52 4.96 -6.57
C ALA A 57 -10.36 3.60 -7.25
N SER A 58 -10.38 2.51 -6.48
CA SER A 58 -10.09 1.19 -7.02
C SER A 58 -10.97 0.10 -6.42
N LEU A 59 -11.16 -0.96 -7.20
CA LEU A 59 -11.74 -2.21 -6.73
C LEU A 59 -10.67 -3.30 -6.83
N GLY A 60 -10.33 -3.89 -5.68
CA GLY A 60 -9.44 -5.03 -5.57
C GLY A 60 -10.19 -6.35 -5.56
N LEU A 61 -9.53 -7.38 -6.07
CA LEU A 61 -9.94 -8.78 -5.98
C LEU A 61 -8.77 -9.57 -5.41
N ARG A 62 -8.98 -10.20 -4.26
CA ARG A 62 -7.97 -11.02 -3.60
C ARG A 62 -8.42 -12.45 -3.46
N TRP A 63 -7.52 -13.38 -3.80
CA TRP A 63 -7.74 -14.81 -3.67
C TRP A 63 -6.58 -15.45 -2.92
N LEU A 64 -6.91 -16.26 -1.91
CA LEU A 64 -5.95 -16.84 -0.96
C LEU A 64 -5.96 -18.38 -0.98
N PRO A 65 -5.80 -19.06 -2.14
CA PRO A 65 -5.94 -20.51 -2.19
C PRO A 65 -4.79 -21.23 -1.48
N LYS A 66 -5.10 -22.38 -0.90
CA LYS A 66 -4.13 -23.31 -0.31
C LYS A 66 -4.13 -24.62 -1.06
N LEU A 67 -2.96 -25.08 -1.46
CA LEU A 67 -2.78 -26.36 -2.16
C LEU A 67 -1.91 -27.30 -1.32
N GLN A 68 -2.49 -28.44 -0.93
CA GLN A 68 -1.75 -29.51 -0.26
C GLN A 68 -1.18 -30.46 -1.31
N PHE A 69 0.15 -30.59 -1.33
CA PHE A 69 0.84 -31.59 -2.16
C PHE A 69 1.24 -32.79 -1.30
N ALA A 70 1.15 -33.99 -1.85
CA ALA A 70 1.49 -35.23 -1.12
C ALA A 70 2.97 -35.28 -0.67
N SER A 71 3.85 -34.57 -1.36
CA SER A 71 5.28 -34.48 -1.05
C SER A 71 5.66 -33.40 -0.03
N MET A 72 4.68 -32.64 0.49
CA MET A 72 4.95 -31.51 1.40
C MET A 72 4.27 -31.71 2.76
N ALA A 73 4.97 -31.38 3.84
CA ALA A 73 4.44 -31.44 5.21
C ALA A 73 3.41 -30.33 5.51
N THR A 74 3.50 -29.19 4.82
CA THR A 74 2.60 -28.05 4.97
C THR A 74 2.02 -27.63 3.61
N PRO A 75 0.79 -27.09 3.56
CA PRO A 75 0.19 -26.66 2.32
C PRO A 75 0.89 -25.41 1.77
N LEU A 76 1.05 -25.37 0.45
CA LEU A 76 1.51 -24.17 -0.24
C LEU A 76 0.36 -23.15 -0.29
N SER A 77 0.59 -21.96 0.27
CA SER A 77 -0.42 -20.91 0.34
C SER A 77 -0.10 -19.80 -0.65
N PHE A 78 -1.10 -19.40 -1.44
CA PHE A 78 -1.00 -18.33 -2.41
C PHE A 78 -1.71 -17.08 -1.90
N ASP A 79 -1.22 -15.91 -2.28
CA ASP A 79 -1.88 -14.63 -2.02
C ASP A 79 -1.83 -13.81 -3.30
N LEU A 80 -2.96 -13.82 -4.01
CA LEU A 80 -3.10 -13.23 -5.33
C LEU A 80 -4.04 -12.05 -5.24
N PHE A 81 -3.58 -10.89 -5.68
CA PHE A 81 -4.36 -9.67 -5.71
C PHE A 81 -4.30 -9.03 -7.09
N PHE A 82 -5.47 -8.64 -7.58
CA PHE A 82 -5.64 -7.89 -8.81
C PHE A 82 -6.56 -6.71 -8.53
N SER A 83 -6.20 -5.51 -8.98
CA SER A 83 -7.07 -4.35 -8.85
C SER A 83 -7.30 -3.68 -10.19
N VAL A 84 -8.44 -3.00 -10.30
CA VAL A 84 -8.71 -1.99 -11.32
C VAL A 84 -9.11 -0.70 -10.63
N GLY A 85 -8.51 0.42 -11.03
CA GLY A 85 -8.84 1.71 -10.44
C GLY A 85 -8.48 2.91 -11.30
N ILE A 86 -8.99 4.06 -10.89
CA ILE A 86 -8.70 5.36 -11.47
C ILE A 86 -7.88 6.16 -10.46
N TYR A 87 -6.76 6.72 -10.93
CA TYR A 87 -5.80 7.46 -10.12
C TYR A 87 -5.52 8.81 -10.76
N SER A 88 -6.13 9.87 -10.25
CA SER A 88 -6.11 11.18 -10.90
C SER A 88 -6.38 12.32 -9.91
N ASP A 89 -6.11 13.55 -10.33
CA ASP A 89 -6.64 14.77 -9.70
C ASP A 89 -8.12 15.03 -10.08
N PHE A 90 -8.71 14.19 -10.93
CA PHE A 90 -10.06 14.28 -11.50
C PHE A 90 -10.36 15.55 -12.30
N LYS A 91 -9.36 16.36 -12.63
CA LYS A 91 -9.54 17.49 -13.57
C LYS A 91 -9.61 17.02 -15.01
N LYS A 92 -8.81 16.00 -15.36
CA LYS A 92 -8.84 15.30 -16.65
C LYS A 92 -8.61 13.82 -16.42
N VAL A 93 -9.58 13.00 -16.79
CA VAL A 93 -9.46 11.53 -16.79
C VAL A 93 -9.19 11.07 -18.21
N ARG A 94 -8.15 10.26 -18.36
CA ARG A 94 -7.70 9.70 -19.64
C ARG A 94 -7.40 8.20 -19.46
N GLY A 95 -7.02 7.51 -20.54
CA GLY A 95 -6.74 6.07 -20.49
C GLY A 95 -5.61 5.71 -19.53
N ASP A 96 -4.62 6.59 -19.38
CA ASP A 96 -3.48 6.49 -18.45
C ASP A 96 -3.85 6.74 -16.98
N SER A 97 -5.08 7.22 -16.72
CA SER A 97 -5.62 7.34 -15.37
C SER A 97 -6.09 5.99 -14.83
N PHE A 98 -6.40 5.04 -15.72
CA PHE A 98 -6.75 3.67 -15.32
C PHE A 98 -5.48 2.89 -15.01
N ARG A 99 -5.46 2.24 -13.85
CA ARG A 99 -4.35 1.40 -13.43
C ARG A 99 -4.79 0.08 -12.85
N PHE A 100 -3.86 -0.87 -12.93
CA PHE A 100 -4.09 -2.26 -12.58
C PHE A 100 -3.06 -2.81 -11.58
N PRO A 101 -2.82 -2.12 -10.44
CA PRO A 101 -1.84 -2.59 -9.48
C PRO A 101 -2.23 -3.97 -8.97
N SER A 102 -1.25 -4.87 -8.93
CA SER A 102 -1.46 -6.29 -8.66
C SER A 102 -0.26 -6.86 -7.92
N TRP A 103 -0.47 -7.89 -7.11
CA TRP A 103 0.65 -8.64 -6.54
C TRP A 103 0.30 -10.11 -6.42
N GLY A 104 1.34 -10.93 -6.39
CA GLY A 104 1.22 -12.36 -6.18
C GLY A 104 2.30 -12.84 -5.23
N TYR A 105 1.92 -13.64 -4.26
CA TYR A 105 2.85 -14.34 -3.38
C TYR A 105 2.60 -15.83 -3.33
N LEU A 106 3.70 -16.55 -3.14
CA LEU A 106 3.77 -17.91 -2.66
C LEU A 106 4.29 -17.88 -1.24
N SER A 107 3.73 -18.74 -0.39
CA SER A 107 4.12 -18.80 1.01
C SER A 107 4.10 -20.22 1.54
N LEU A 108 5.08 -20.52 2.40
CA LEU A 108 5.22 -21.81 3.08
C LEU A 108 5.46 -21.60 4.57
N ASP A 109 4.81 -22.42 5.39
CA ASP A 109 5.12 -22.51 6.81
C ASP A 109 6.36 -23.38 6.98
N VAL A 110 7.49 -22.75 7.32
CA VAL A 110 8.79 -23.39 7.54
C VAL A 110 8.84 -24.03 8.92
N THR A 111 8.31 -23.32 9.92
CA THR A 111 8.08 -23.81 11.29
C THR A 111 6.72 -23.32 11.76
N GLN A 112 6.32 -23.67 12.99
CA GLN A 112 5.07 -23.16 13.59
C GLN A 112 5.07 -21.64 13.79
N SER A 113 6.24 -21.00 13.85
CA SER A 113 6.40 -19.56 14.07
C SER A 113 7.05 -18.82 12.90
N ILE A 114 7.49 -19.52 11.86
CA ILE A 114 8.22 -18.94 10.72
C ILE A 114 7.52 -19.30 9.41
N LYS A 115 7.15 -18.28 8.65
CA LYS A 115 6.60 -18.39 7.30
C LYS A 115 7.50 -17.68 6.31
N ALA A 116 7.91 -18.36 5.25
CA ALA A 116 8.62 -17.74 4.15
C ALA A 116 7.62 -17.28 3.09
N LYS A 117 7.88 -16.11 2.48
CA LYS A 117 7.11 -15.56 1.37
C LYS A 117 8.04 -15.15 0.22
N ILE A 118 7.60 -15.41 -1.00
CA ILE A 118 8.22 -14.90 -2.23
C ILE A 118 7.12 -14.46 -3.18
N GLY A 119 7.34 -13.40 -3.93
CA GLY A 119 6.32 -12.82 -4.79
C GLY A 119 6.82 -11.69 -5.66
N VAL A 120 5.87 -11.01 -6.28
CA VAL A 120 6.09 -9.91 -7.21
C VAL A 120 4.96 -8.91 -7.08
N TRP A 121 5.30 -7.63 -7.17
CA TRP A 121 4.35 -6.52 -7.22
C TRP A 121 4.41 -5.89 -8.59
N TYR A 122 3.28 -5.82 -9.26
CA TYR A 122 3.06 -4.97 -10.42
C TYR A 122 2.44 -3.67 -9.94
N LEU A 123 3.22 -2.59 -9.95
CA LEU A 123 2.80 -1.27 -9.45
C LEU A 123 2.06 -0.44 -10.50
N ASP A 124 2.26 -0.75 -11.79
CA ASP A 124 1.70 -0.01 -12.92
C ASP A 124 2.13 1.48 -12.97
N ARG A 125 3.33 1.80 -12.47
CA ARG A 125 3.92 3.14 -12.53
C ARG A 125 4.69 3.37 -13.84
N ALA A 126 4.93 4.63 -14.21
CA ALA A 126 5.66 4.94 -15.44
C ALA A 126 7.14 4.52 -15.38
N ARG A 127 7.80 4.74 -14.24
CA ARG A 127 9.23 4.45 -14.02
C ARG A 127 9.47 3.02 -13.53
N ASN A 128 8.87 2.64 -12.41
CA ASN A 128 9.09 1.35 -11.76
C ASN A 128 7.81 0.51 -11.80
N LYS A 129 7.68 -0.34 -12.82
CA LYS A 129 6.48 -1.16 -13.03
C LYS A 129 6.41 -2.41 -12.15
N ILE A 130 7.54 -3.03 -11.86
CA ILE A 130 7.60 -4.32 -11.17
C ILE A 130 8.60 -4.23 -10.03
N LEU A 131 8.24 -4.80 -8.89
CA LEU A 131 9.16 -5.04 -7.78
C LEU A 131 9.18 -6.52 -7.40
N PRO A 132 10.37 -7.11 -7.19
CA PRO A 132 10.44 -8.38 -6.49
C PRO A 132 9.94 -8.18 -5.07
N SER A 133 9.33 -9.21 -4.50
CA SER A 133 8.85 -9.16 -3.12
C SER A 133 9.12 -10.47 -2.42
N GLY A 134 9.39 -10.42 -1.13
CA GLY A 134 9.66 -11.62 -0.35
C GLY A 134 10.40 -11.36 0.93
N GLY A 135 10.58 -12.45 1.69
CA GLY A 135 11.23 -12.46 2.98
C GLY A 135 10.56 -13.44 3.93
N VAL A 136 10.55 -13.10 5.21
CA VAL A 136 10.11 -14.01 6.27
C VAL A 136 9.15 -13.29 7.22
N ILE A 137 8.11 -13.99 7.64
CA ILE A 137 7.25 -13.61 8.76
C ILE A 137 7.65 -14.49 9.95
N TRP A 138 8.01 -13.86 11.05
CA TRP A 138 8.33 -14.54 12.31
C TRP A 138 7.39 -14.08 13.42
N THR A 139 6.67 -15.03 14.00
CA THR A 139 5.69 -14.80 15.08
C THR A 139 6.14 -15.59 16.30
N PRO A 140 7.05 -15.06 17.14
CA PRO A 140 7.58 -15.78 18.29
C PRO A 140 6.55 -16.08 19.37
N ASN A 141 5.50 -15.26 19.47
CA ASN A 141 4.38 -15.41 20.41
C ASN A 141 3.18 -14.59 19.90
N ASP A 142 2.06 -14.65 20.62
CA ASP A 142 0.81 -13.97 20.23
C ASP A 142 0.89 -12.43 20.24
N GLN A 143 1.90 -11.86 20.90
CA GLN A 143 2.06 -10.41 21.03
C GLN A 143 2.92 -9.81 19.93
N TRP A 144 3.89 -10.56 19.39
CA TRP A 144 4.89 -10.02 18.48
C TRP A 144 4.84 -10.71 17.13
N GLU A 145 4.90 -9.90 16.08
CA GLU A 145 4.95 -10.38 14.70
C GLU A 145 5.93 -9.52 13.90
N PHE A 146 6.94 -10.16 13.31
CA PHE A 146 7.98 -9.54 12.52
C PHE A 146 7.81 -9.96 11.06
N GLN A 147 7.19 -9.11 10.26
CA GLN A 147 7.07 -9.27 8.82
C GLN A 147 8.29 -8.60 8.15
N LEU A 148 9.39 -9.33 8.02
CA LEU A 148 10.61 -8.87 7.34
C LEU A 148 10.47 -9.11 5.83
N LEU A 149 9.50 -8.42 5.22
CA LEU A 149 9.13 -8.57 3.82
C LEU A 149 9.43 -7.28 3.05
N PHE A 150 10.19 -7.37 1.97
CA PHE A 150 10.28 -6.26 1.00
C PHE A 150 9.06 -6.32 0.07
N PRO A 151 8.42 -5.20 -0.32
CA PRO A 151 8.80 -3.80 -0.08
C PRO A 151 8.32 -3.17 1.24
N ASN A 152 7.51 -3.87 2.04
CA ASN A 152 6.75 -3.31 3.15
C ASN A 152 7.02 -4.03 4.50
N PRO A 153 8.25 -3.94 5.06
CA PRO A 153 8.55 -4.63 6.31
C PRO A 153 7.73 -4.03 7.46
N ARG A 154 7.22 -4.87 8.37
CA ARG A 154 6.37 -4.45 9.50
C ARG A 154 6.70 -5.22 10.76
N ILE A 155 6.83 -4.50 11.87
CA ILE A 155 6.94 -5.05 13.22
C ILE A 155 5.66 -4.68 13.96
N THR A 156 4.93 -5.67 14.44
CA THR A 156 3.63 -5.49 15.09
C THR A 156 3.69 -5.97 16.53
N TYR A 157 3.14 -5.16 17.44
CA TYR A 157 2.97 -5.48 18.85
C TYR A 157 1.49 -5.41 19.25
N ARG A 158 1.01 -6.50 19.85
CA ARG A 158 -0.35 -6.68 20.36
C ARG A 158 -0.30 -6.86 21.88
N PRO A 159 -0.80 -5.89 22.68
CA PRO A 159 -0.83 -6.01 24.13
C PRO A 159 -1.72 -7.19 24.60
N ALA A 160 -1.25 -7.96 25.57
CA ALA A 160 -1.93 -9.18 26.04
C ALA A 160 -3.12 -8.94 26.99
N GLY A 161 -3.42 -7.69 27.39
CA GLY A 161 -4.51 -7.41 28.33
C GLY A 161 -4.68 -5.92 28.68
N GLY A 162 -5.69 -5.63 29.52
CA GLY A 162 -6.04 -4.27 29.95
C GLY A 162 -6.93 -3.51 28.98
N SER A 163 -7.09 -2.20 29.21
CA SER A 163 -7.88 -1.29 28.35
C SER A 163 -7.32 -1.12 26.93
N LEU A 164 -6.10 -1.61 26.69
CA LEU A 164 -5.38 -1.51 25.41
C LEU A 164 -5.44 -2.80 24.57
N ARG A 165 -6.21 -3.81 25.00
CA ARG A 165 -6.27 -5.12 24.32
C ARG A 165 -6.78 -5.04 22.87
N ASP A 166 -7.57 -4.02 22.55
CA ASP A 166 -8.12 -3.79 21.20
C ASP A 166 -7.23 -2.87 20.34
N MET A 167 -6.06 -2.48 20.85
CA MET A 167 -5.09 -1.64 20.15
C MET A 167 -3.91 -2.49 19.65
N THR A 168 -3.51 -2.28 18.41
CA THR A 168 -2.28 -2.85 17.84
C THR A 168 -1.34 -1.71 17.49
N VAL A 169 -0.10 -1.78 17.95
CA VAL A 169 0.94 -0.79 17.61
C VAL A 169 1.92 -1.42 16.65
N PHE A 170 2.40 -0.67 15.67
CA PHE A 170 3.34 -1.21 14.70
C PHE A 170 4.32 -0.16 14.20
N LEU A 171 5.49 -0.63 13.79
CA LEU A 171 6.48 0.13 13.03
C LEU A 171 6.58 -0.52 11.65
N ARG A 172 6.42 0.26 10.58
CA ARG A 172 6.55 -0.27 9.21
C ARG A 172 7.51 0.57 8.37
N GLY A 173 8.30 -0.13 7.56
CA GLY A 173 8.97 0.43 6.41
C GLY A 173 8.13 0.23 5.15
N GLU A 174 8.31 1.08 4.16
CA GLU A 174 7.61 0.95 2.88
C GLU A 174 8.47 1.52 1.75
N TYR A 175 8.61 0.78 0.64
CA TYR A 175 8.81 1.42 -0.66
C TYR A 175 7.45 1.96 -1.11
N GLY A 176 7.23 3.23 -0.78
CA GLY A 176 5.97 3.91 -0.96
C GLY A 176 5.81 4.46 -2.37
N GLY A 177 4.95 5.45 -2.45
CA GLY A 177 4.68 6.18 -3.67
C GLY A 177 3.40 5.78 -4.37
N GLY A 178 3.25 6.30 -5.57
CA GLY A 178 2.11 6.06 -6.44
C GLY A 178 2.34 6.76 -7.76
N SER A 179 1.32 6.72 -8.60
CA SER A 179 1.30 7.50 -9.83
C SER A 179 -0.07 8.12 -9.92
N TRP A 180 -0.24 9.24 -10.62
CA TRP A 180 -1.55 9.86 -10.85
C TRP A 180 -1.52 10.62 -12.17
N THR A 181 -2.60 10.58 -12.94
CA THR A 181 -2.76 11.55 -14.05
C THR A 181 -3.14 12.89 -13.44
N VAL A 182 -2.23 13.86 -13.52
CA VAL A 182 -2.40 15.20 -12.93
C VAL A 182 -2.38 16.24 -14.03
N SER A 183 -3.16 17.31 -13.85
CA SER A 183 -3.13 18.47 -14.74
C SER A 183 -2.08 19.46 -14.28
N HIS A 184 -1.05 19.68 -15.10
CA HIS A 184 0.08 20.55 -14.78
C HIS A 184 -0.20 22.04 -15.05
N LEU A 185 0.50 22.92 -14.35
CA LEU A 185 0.36 24.39 -14.48
C LEU A 185 0.66 24.91 -15.90
N GLU A 186 1.66 24.36 -16.59
CA GLU A 186 2.00 24.71 -17.99
C GLU A 186 0.98 24.17 -19.02
N GLY A 187 -0.02 23.43 -18.55
CA GLY A 187 -1.07 22.83 -19.37
C GLY A 187 -0.78 21.39 -19.78
N GLY A 188 -1.85 20.66 -20.07
CA GLY A 188 -1.78 19.21 -20.30
C GLY A 188 -2.15 18.41 -19.06
N ALA A 189 -2.32 17.10 -19.25
CA ALA A 189 -2.46 16.15 -18.16
C ALA A 189 -1.71 14.87 -18.55
N GLU A 190 -0.79 14.46 -17.69
CA GLU A 190 0.10 13.33 -17.91
C GLU A 190 0.31 12.55 -16.61
N PRO A 191 0.75 11.28 -16.69
CA PRO A 191 1.10 10.49 -15.51
C PRO A 191 2.30 11.09 -14.78
N THR A 192 2.12 11.34 -13.50
CA THR A 192 3.20 11.73 -12.60
C THR A 192 3.36 10.67 -11.51
N ASP A 193 4.53 10.05 -11.48
CA ASP A 193 4.96 9.12 -10.46
C ASP A 193 5.57 9.87 -9.27
N TYR A 194 5.26 9.41 -8.07
CA TYR A 194 5.95 9.79 -6.86
C TYR A 194 6.50 8.50 -6.23
N ASN A 195 7.80 8.45 -5.95
CA ASN A 195 8.47 7.30 -5.34
C ASN A 195 9.17 7.76 -4.06
N ASP A 196 9.12 6.96 -3.01
CA ASP A 196 9.82 7.25 -1.76
C ASP A 196 10.07 5.99 -0.93
N TYR A 197 10.99 6.11 0.02
CA TYR A 197 11.12 5.17 1.13
C TYR A 197 10.56 5.81 2.39
N ARG A 198 9.85 5.03 3.21
CA ARG A 198 9.17 5.54 4.39
C ARG A 198 9.45 4.70 5.61
N ILE A 199 9.46 5.35 6.77
CA ILE A 199 9.39 4.71 8.09
C ILE A 199 8.20 5.35 8.82
N LEU A 200 7.27 4.51 9.26
CA LEU A 200 5.98 4.89 9.80
C LEU A 200 5.74 4.18 11.12
N LEU A 201 5.41 4.94 12.16
CA LEU A 201 4.86 4.44 13.41
C LEU A 201 3.34 4.53 13.32
N GLY A 202 2.64 3.44 13.62
CA GLY A 202 1.20 3.37 13.49
C GLY A 202 0.50 2.64 14.61
N MET A 203 -0.81 2.87 14.68
CA MET A 203 -1.72 2.18 15.57
C MET A 203 -3.02 1.82 14.85
N ASP A 204 -3.50 0.61 15.09
CA ASP A 204 -4.81 0.12 14.67
C ASP A 204 -5.70 -0.01 15.91
N TRP A 205 -6.98 0.34 15.80
CA TRP A 205 -7.98 0.13 16.86
C TRP A 205 -9.28 -0.42 16.31
N LYS A 206 -9.92 -1.30 17.08
CA LYS A 206 -11.28 -1.78 16.76
C LYS A 206 -12.31 -0.77 17.28
N GLY A 207 -13.11 -0.23 16.37
CA GLY A 207 -14.24 0.64 16.72
C GLY A 207 -15.42 -0.16 17.30
N ARG A 208 -16.32 0.53 17.99
CA ARG A 208 -17.54 -0.08 18.59
C ARG A 208 -18.54 -0.63 17.56
N ALA A 209 -18.43 -0.25 16.28
CA ALA A 209 -19.43 -0.52 15.25
C ALA A 209 -18.87 -1.30 14.04
N LYS A 210 -18.25 -2.46 14.28
CA LYS A 210 -17.61 -3.36 13.28
C LYS A 210 -16.48 -2.76 12.43
N GLY A 211 -16.31 -1.44 12.36
CA GLY A 211 -15.21 -0.78 11.67
C GLY A 211 -13.92 -0.76 12.48
N GLN A 212 -12.78 -0.82 11.79
CA GLN A 212 -11.44 -0.68 12.36
C GLN A 212 -10.81 0.60 11.81
N GLY A 213 -10.24 1.42 12.70
CA GLY A 213 -9.53 2.63 12.31
C GLY A 213 -8.02 2.42 12.41
N PHE A 214 -7.27 3.21 11.63
CA PHE A 214 -5.83 3.29 11.79
C PHE A 214 -5.32 4.73 11.70
N PHE A 215 -4.14 4.94 12.27
CA PHE A 215 -3.41 6.18 12.24
C PHE A 215 -1.91 5.90 12.17
N GLU A 216 -1.20 6.62 11.31
CA GLU A 216 0.23 6.48 11.11
C GLU A 216 0.90 7.83 10.91
N LEU A 217 2.11 7.95 11.44
CA LEU A 217 2.95 9.13 11.28
C LEU A 217 4.40 8.70 11.02
N GLY A 218 5.13 9.51 10.27
CA GLY A 218 6.54 9.22 10.07
C GLY A 218 7.22 10.13 9.07
N ILE A 219 8.28 9.58 8.48
CA ILE A 219 9.15 10.30 7.56
C ILE A 219 9.27 9.55 6.23
N SER A 220 9.30 10.31 5.15
CA SER A 220 9.65 9.85 3.82
C SER A 220 11.00 10.42 3.41
N PHE A 221 11.83 9.63 2.73
CA PHE A 221 13.16 9.99 2.28
C PHE A 221 13.49 9.32 0.94
N ALA A 222 14.58 9.75 0.30
CA ALA A 222 14.94 9.34 -1.07
C ALA A 222 13.73 9.42 -2.00
N ARG A 223 13.13 10.61 -2.01
CA ARG A 223 11.85 10.89 -2.64
C ARG A 223 12.09 11.43 -4.05
N GLU A 224 11.32 10.95 -5.01
CA GLU A 224 11.44 11.32 -6.40
C GLU A 224 10.05 11.61 -6.98
N LEU A 225 9.93 12.73 -7.69
CA LEU A 225 8.83 13.02 -8.59
C LEU A 225 9.29 12.73 -10.02
N TYR A 226 8.55 11.92 -10.76
CA TYR A 226 8.86 11.58 -12.15
C TYR A 226 7.64 11.84 -13.04
N ILE A 227 7.81 12.73 -14.02
CA ILE A 227 6.78 13.14 -14.97
C ILE A 227 6.97 12.35 -16.26
N ALA A 228 5.95 11.59 -16.67
CA ALA A 228 6.11 10.48 -17.62
C ALA A 228 6.36 10.90 -19.07
N ASP A 229 5.57 11.82 -19.64
CA ASP A 229 5.69 12.18 -21.06
C ASP A 229 6.93 13.05 -21.27
N SER A 230 7.18 13.98 -20.34
CA SER A 230 8.38 14.83 -20.38
C SER A 230 9.68 14.14 -19.93
N ARG A 231 9.57 12.94 -19.33
CA ARG A 231 10.69 12.14 -18.77
C ARG A 231 11.59 12.93 -17.80
N LYS A 232 11.00 13.87 -17.06
CA LYS A 232 11.71 14.69 -16.09
C LYS A 232 11.62 14.04 -14.72
N SER A 233 12.75 13.94 -14.03
CA SER A 233 12.81 13.56 -12.62
C SER A 233 13.21 14.73 -11.75
N TYR A 234 12.74 14.74 -10.50
CA TYR A 234 13.10 15.72 -9.49
C TYR A 234 13.18 15.05 -8.12
N ASP A 235 14.34 15.17 -7.49
CA ASP A 235 14.57 14.67 -6.14
C ASP A 235 14.02 15.66 -5.12
N LEU A 236 13.25 15.14 -4.17
CA LEU A 236 12.61 15.88 -3.10
C LEU A 236 13.35 15.65 -1.78
N ASP A 237 13.38 16.67 -0.94
CA ASP A 237 13.92 16.55 0.41
C ASP A 237 13.03 15.64 1.29
N PRO A 238 13.62 15.01 2.32
CA PRO A 238 12.85 14.23 3.28
C PRO A 238 11.64 15.01 3.82
N GLY A 239 10.50 14.33 3.90
CA GLY A 239 9.22 14.94 4.28
C GLY A 239 8.56 14.21 5.43
N PHE A 240 7.66 14.91 6.12
CA PHE A 240 6.74 14.27 7.06
C PHE A 240 5.57 13.67 6.31
N ILE A 241 5.11 12.53 6.83
CA ILE A 241 3.93 11.84 6.33
C ILE A 241 2.98 11.53 7.48
N LEU A 242 1.69 11.73 7.21
CA LEU A 242 0.59 11.42 8.10
C LEU A 242 -0.44 10.62 7.31
N GLN A 243 -0.85 9.47 7.83
CA GLN A 243 -1.89 8.65 7.22
C GLN A 243 -2.95 8.28 8.24
N THR A 244 -4.19 8.18 7.80
CA THR A 244 -5.28 7.67 8.61
C THR A 244 -6.31 7.00 7.72
N GLY A 245 -7.09 6.08 8.28
CA GLY A 245 -8.15 5.48 7.50
C GLY A 245 -9.11 4.62 8.30
N PHE A 246 -10.10 4.11 7.58
CA PHE A 246 -11.18 3.29 8.10
C PHE A 246 -11.35 2.04 7.23
N HIS A 247 -11.41 0.90 7.91
CA HIS A 247 -11.79 -0.40 7.37
C HIS A 247 -13.25 -0.70 7.75
N PHE A 248 -14.06 -1.16 6.81
CA PHE A 248 -15.49 -1.45 7.00
C PHE A 248 -15.97 -2.72 6.31
#